data_AF-A0AAV4G0U8-F1
#
_entry.id   AF-A0AAV4G0U8-F1
#
_cell.length_a   1.000
_cell.length_b   1.000
_cell.length_c   1.000
_cell.angle_alpha   90.00
_cell.angle_beta   90.00
_cell.angle_gamma   90.00
#
_symmetry.space_group_name_H-M   'P 1'
#
loop_
_entity.id
_entity.type
_entity.pdbx_description
1 polymer ?
#
loop_
_entity_poly.entity_id
_entity_poly.type
_entity_poly.pdbx_seq_one_letter_code
_entity_poly.pdbx_strand_id
1 'polypeptide(L)'
;MSTMHNKPEVSENNGKPEILMAYNKTKGGVDAMDQMAHTFTVKQKTKRWPLVIFFNIIDLSSIAARAVYRMKFSTSNLSHEDNRQAFNINIGRSLAVAHIQRR
;
A
#
# COMPACT_ATOMS: atom_id res chain seq x y z
N MET A 1 -3.27 -21.64 14.80
CA MET A 1 -4.66 -22.14 14.84
C MET A 1 -5.37 -21.66 13.60
N SER A 2 -6.16 -22.48 12.91
CA SER A 2 -6.92 -22.09 11.72
C SER A 2 -8.33 -22.65 11.80
N THR A 3 -9.33 -21.85 11.46
CA THR A 3 -10.74 -22.28 11.31
C THR A 3 -11.07 -22.73 9.87
N MET A 4 -10.16 -22.48 8.92
CA MET A 4 -10.31 -22.83 7.51
C MET A 4 -9.77 -24.22 7.19
N HIS A 5 -8.79 -24.71 7.97
CA HIS A 5 -8.16 -26.01 7.77
C HIS A 5 -8.53 -26.94 8.93
N ASN A 6 -9.47 -27.85 8.68
CA ASN A 6 -9.98 -28.80 9.68
C ASN A 6 -9.25 -30.16 9.64
N LYS A 7 -8.35 -30.34 8.68
CA LYS A 7 -7.57 -31.57 8.48
C LYS A 7 -6.08 -31.24 8.44
N PRO A 8 -5.21 -32.14 8.92
CA PRO A 8 -3.76 -31.97 8.84
C PRO A 8 -3.25 -32.32 7.43
N GLU A 9 -3.52 -31.43 6.48
CA GLU A 9 -3.09 -31.58 5.08
C GLU A 9 -1.67 -31.03 4.89
N VAL A 10 -0.90 -31.68 4.01
CA VAL A 10 0.51 -31.35 3.70
C VAL A 10 0.61 -30.99 2.23
N SER A 11 1.28 -29.88 1.92
CA SER A 11 1.48 -29.44 0.54
C SER A 11 2.41 -30.40 -0.20
N GLU A 12 2.01 -30.84 -1.40
CA GLU A 12 2.82 -31.73 -2.26
C GLU A 12 4.16 -31.10 -2.68
N ASN A 13 4.19 -29.78 -2.91
CA ASN A 13 5.39 -29.11 -3.43
C ASN A 13 6.55 -29.01 -2.42
N ASN A 14 6.24 -28.89 -1.12
CA ASN A 14 7.22 -28.43 -0.12
C ASN A 14 7.30 -29.34 1.12
N GLY A 15 6.43 -30.35 1.23
CA GLY A 15 6.32 -31.20 2.43
C GLY A 15 5.90 -30.45 3.71
N LYS A 16 5.44 -29.20 3.59
CA LYS A 16 5.01 -28.36 4.72
C LYS A 16 3.50 -28.44 4.92
N PRO A 17 3.00 -28.28 6.16
CA PRO A 17 1.55 -28.22 6.40
C PRO A 17 0.91 -27.12 5.57
N GLU A 18 -0.25 -27.40 4.98
CA GLU A 18 -0.97 -26.43 4.15
C GLU A 18 -1.33 -25.17 4.92
N ILE A 19 -1.71 -25.31 6.20
CA ILE A 19 -1.93 -24.20 7.14
C ILE A 19 -0.76 -23.22 7.15
N LEU A 20 0.47 -23.75 7.18
CA LEU A 20 1.68 -22.92 7.23
C LEU A 20 1.89 -22.19 5.90
N MET A 21 1.60 -22.86 4.78
CA MET A 21 1.68 -22.28 3.44
C MET A 21 0.66 -21.14 3.27
N ALA A 22 -0.59 -21.38 3.66
CA ALA A 22 -1.65 -20.38 3.62
C ALA A 22 -1.34 -19.17 4.51
N TYR A 23 -0.85 -19.40 5.73
CA TYR A 23 -0.42 -18.32 6.63
C TYR A 23 0.73 -17.50 6.03
N ASN A 24 1.78 -18.15 5.54
CA ASN A 24 2.93 -17.47 4.97
C ASN A 24 2.58 -16.65 3.72
N LYS A 25 1.59 -17.09 2.94
CA LYS A 25 1.10 -16.37 1.76
C LYS A 25 0.40 -15.05 2.13
N THR A 26 -0.26 -14.96 3.27
CA THR A 26 -1.10 -13.79 3.64
C THR A 26 -0.50 -12.90 4.72
N LYS A 27 0.40 -13.43 5.56
CA LYS A 27 0.96 -12.70 6.73
C LYS A 27 1.66 -11.38 6.37
N GLY A 28 2.22 -11.27 5.16
CA GLY A 28 3.04 -10.13 4.76
C GLY A 28 2.26 -8.89 4.31
N GLY A 29 0.93 -8.92 4.29
CA GLY A 29 0.13 -7.82 3.74
C GLY A 29 0.33 -6.50 4.48
N VAL A 30 0.34 -6.53 5.82
CA VAL A 30 0.53 -5.34 6.66
C VAL A 30 1.95 -4.82 6.53
N ASP A 31 2.96 -5.69 6.65
CA ASP A 31 4.37 -5.32 6.55
C ASP A 31 4.70 -4.70 5.18
N ALA A 32 4.13 -5.24 4.10
CA ALA A 32 4.28 -4.69 2.76
C ALA A 32 3.67 -3.28 2.64
N MET A 33 2.50 -3.06 3.24
CA MET A 33 1.88 -1.73 3.29
C MET A 33 2.71 -0.74 4.13
N ASP A 34 3.24 -1.19 5.27
CA ASP A 34 4.09 -0.38 6.14
C ASP A 34 5.39 0.04 5.44
N GLN A 35 6.07 -0.92 4.79
CA GLN A 35 7.24 -0.65 3.96
C GLN A 35 6.90 0.35 2.85
N MET A 36 5.73 0.22 2.21
CA MET A 36 5.26 1.18 1.23
C MET A 36 5.08 2.57 1.86
N ALA A 37 4.42 2.70 3.00
CA ALA A 37 4.23 4.00 3.65
C ALA A 37 5.57 4.66 3.99
N HIS A 38 6.53 3.88 4.48
CA HIS A 38 7.87 4.36 4.83
C HIS A 38 8.71 4.83 3.63
N THR A 39 8.57 4.19 2.45
CA THR A 39 9.40 4.51 1.28
C THR A 39 9.13 5.92 0.70
N PHE A 40 7.89 6.39 0.74
CA PHE A 40 7.48 7.70 0.20
C PHE A 40 6.65 8.47 1.22
N THR A 41 7.19 8.61 2.43
CA THR A 41 6.49 9.26 3.53
C THR A 41 6.52 10.78 3.43
N VAL A 42 5.42 11.43 3.81
CA VAL A 42 5.34 12.89 3.98
C VAL A 42 5.60 13.32 5.43
N LYS A 43 5.92 12.38 6.32
CA LYS A 43 6.17 12.66 7.73
C LYS A 43 7.30 13.66 7.91
N GLN A 44 7.04 14.68 8.72
CA GLN A 44 8.05 15.62 9.17
C GLN A 44 8.23 15.53 10.68
N LYS A 45 9.44 15.87 11.15
CA LYS A 45 9.73 15.97 12.58
C LYS A 45 8.80 17.02 13.21
N THR A 46 8.00 16.60 14.17
CA THR A 46 7.03 17.46 14.86
C THR A 46 6.94 17.11 16.34
N LYS A 47 6.64 18.10 17.18
CA LYS A 47 6.33 17.92 18.60
C LYS A 47 4.83 17.74 18.86
N ARG A 48 3.99 17.81 17.83
CA ARG A 48 2.54 17.74 17.92
C ARG A 48 2.06 16.36 17.48
N TRP A 49 1.70 15.49 18.42
CA TRP A 49 1.25 14.13 18.12
C TRP A 49 0.07 14.04 17.12
N PRO A 50 -0.92 14.97 17.09
CA PRO A 50 -2.00 14.87 16.12
C PRO A 50 -1.51 15.03 14.68
N LEU A 51 -0.42 15.79 14.48
CA LEU A 51 0.17 15.99 13.17
C LEU A 51 0.83 14.70 12.65
N VAL A 52 1.35 13.85 13.54
CA VAL A 52 1.87 12.53 13.16
C VAL A 52 0.76 11.65 12.58
N ILE A 53 -0.42 11.66 13.20
CA ILE A 53 -1.60 10.94 12.69
C ILE A 53 -2.02 11.51 11.33
N PHE A 54 -2.04 12.83 11.19
CA PHE A 54 -2.34 13.46 9.92
C PHE A 54 -1.40 13.02 8.79
N PHE A 55 -0.09 12.97 9.05
CA PHE A 55 0.88 12.46 8.07
C PHE A 55 0.65 10.97 7.74
N ASN A 56 0.33 10.12 8.73
CA ASN A 56 -0.04 8.74 8.49
C ASN A 56 -1.26 8.62 7.56
N ILE A 57 -2.28 9.46 7.77
CA ILE A 57 -3.49 9.48 6.93
C ILE A 57 -3.13 9.83 5.48
N ILE A 58 -2.25 10.81 5.25
CA ILE A 58 -1.82 11.18 3.89
C ILE A 58 -1.06 10.02 3.23
N ASP A 59 -0.10 9.41 3.92
CA ASP A 59 0.70 8.30 3.39
C ASP A 59 -0.19 7.11 2.99
N LEU A 60 -1.15 6.74 3.86
CA LEU A 60 -2.11 5.65 3.61
C LEU A 60 -3.10 6.01 2.49
N SER A 61 -3.55 7.25 2.44
CA SER A 61 -4.49 7.73 1.41
C SER A 61 -3.86 7.70 0.02
N SER A 62 -2.57 8.05 -0.11
CA SER A 62 -1.80 7.90 -1.35
C SER A 62 -1.74 6.44 -1.81
N ILE A 63 -1.47 5.50 -0.90
CA ILE A 63 -1.42 4.06 -1.21
C ILE A 63 -2.78 3.57 -1.69
N ALA A 64 -3.85 3.92 -0.96
CA ALA A 64 -5.22 3.52 -1.29
C ALA A 64 -5.69 4.11 -2.64
N ALA A 65 -5.46 5.41 -2.87
CA ALA A 65 -5.80 6.07 -4.12
C ALA A 65 -5.10 5.41 -5.32
N ARG A 66 -3.83 5.03 -5.15
CA ARG A 66 -3.07 4.33 -6.18
C ARG A 66 -3.59 2.92 -6.44
N ALA A 67 -4.00 2.19 -5.40
CA ALA A 67 -4.62 0.87 -5.56
C ALA A 67 -5.91 0.96 -6.39
N VAL A 68 -6.78 1.92 -6.08
CA VAL A 68 -8.01 2.18 -6.84
C VAL A 68 -7.69 2.61 -8.28
N TYR A 69 -6.71 3.49 -8.47
CA TYR A 69 -6.27 3.91 -9.80
C TYR A 69 -5.84 2.71 -10.64
N ARG A 70 -4.98 1.84 -10.10
CA ARG A 70 -4.54 0.62 -10.78
C ARG A 70 -5.72 -0.28 -11.12
N MET A 71 -6.65 -0.51 -10.19
CA MET A 71 -7.82 -1.36 -10.44
C MET A 71 -8.69 -0.82 -11.59
N LYS A 72 -8.82 0.51 -11.73
CA LYS A 72 -9.64 1.12 -12.79
C LYS A 72 -8.97 1.16 -14.16
N PHE A 73 -7.65 1.32 -14.22
CA PHE A 73 -6.92 1.58 -15.46
C PHE A 73 -6.03 0.41 -15.91
N SER A 74 -6.16 -0.79 -15.33
CA SER A 74 -5.32 -1.97 -15.59
C SER A 74 -5.51 -2.63 -16.98
N THR A 75 -6.32 -2.10 -17.89
CA THR A 75 -6.74 -2.78 -19.13
C THR A 75 -5.87 -2.51 -20.37
N SER A 76 -4.81 -1.71 -20.30
CA SER A 76 -3.90 -1.53 -21.44
C SER A 76 -2.48 -1.28 -20.98
N ASN A 77 -1.59 -2.24 -21.27
CA ASN A 77 -0.13 -2.10 -21.27
C ASN A 77 0.41 -1.07 -20.27
N LEU A 78 0.39 -1.39 -18.97
CA LEU A 78 1.21 -0.72 -17.95
C LEU A 78 2.69 -1.12 -18.14
N SER A 79 3.20 -0.87 -19.35
CA SER A 79 4.60 -0.91 -19.67
C SER A 79 5.21 0.36 -19.08
N HIS A 80 6.11 0.20 -18.12
CA HIS A 80 7.05 1.23 -17.66
C HIS A 80 6.55 2.45 -16.86
N GLU A 81 5.25 2.78 -16.83
CA GLU A 81 4.72 4.00 -16.17
C GLU A 81 4.22 3.82 -14.72
N ASP A 82 4.59 2.71 -14.09
CA ASP A 82 4.12 2.36 -12.75
C ASP A 82 4.93 3.03 -11.62
N ASN A 83 5.46 4.22 -11.90
CA ASN A 83 6.30 4.98 -10.99
C ASN A 83 5.44 5.61 -9.89
N ARG A 84 5.49 5.01 -8.70
CA ARG A 84 4.81 5.51 -7.48
C ARG A 84 5.12 6.97 -7.18
N GLN A 85 6.37 7.36 -7.36
CA GLN A 85 6.82 8.72 -7.09
C GLN A 85 6.13 9.70 -8.04
N ALA A 86 6.04 9.35 -9.34
CA ALA A 86 5.34 10.15 -10.33
C ALA A 86 3.85 10.29 -9.98
N PHE A 87 3.18 9.20 -9.59
CA PHE A 87 1.79 9.25 -9.11
C PHE A 87 1.65 10.23 -7.93
N ASN A 88 2.51 10.14 -6.93
CA ASN A 88 2.49 11.02 -5.75
C ASN A 88 2.73 12.50 -6.09
N ILE A 89 3.66 12.77 -7.01
CA ILE A 89 3.93 14.14 -7.49
C ILE A 89 2.71 14.68 -8.24
N ASN A 90 2.10 13.87 -9.12
CA ASN A 90 0.95 14.28 -9.91
C ASN A 90 -0.25 14.62 -9.03
N ILE A 91 -0.60 13.78 -8.05
CA ILE A 91 -1.70 14.09 -7.12
C ILE A 91 -1.39 15.34 -6.29
N GLY A 92 -0.15 15.51 -5.82
CA GLY A 92 0.26 16.68 -5.05
C GLY A 92 0.13 17.98 -5.85
N ARG A 93 0.55 17.95 -7.12
CA ARG A 93 0.38 19.08 -8.05
C ARG A 93 -1.09 19.38 -8.30
N SER A 94 -1.91 18.39 -8.63
CA SER A 94 -3.34 18.59 -8.91
C SER A 94 -4.09 19.22 -7.73
N LEU A 95 -3.71 18.87 -6.49
CA LEU A 95 -4.29 19.47 -5.29
C LEU A 95 -3.78 20.90 -5.04
N ALA A 96 -2.52 21.18 -5.33
CA ALA A 96 -1.91 22.48 -5.06
C ALA A 96 -2.24 23.55 -6.11
N VAL A 97 -2.33 23.19 -7.40
CA VAL A 97 -2.47 24.14 -8.53
C VAL A 97 -3.69 25.04 -8.37
N ALA A 98 -4.85 24.47 -8.01
CA ALA A 98 -6.07 25.26 -7.83
C ALA A 98 -5.95 26.31 -6.71
N HIS A 99 -5.14 26.06 -5.68
CA HIS A 99 -4.86 27.02 -4.61
C HIS A 99 -3.81 28.04 -5.01
N ILE A 100 -2.80 27.64 -5.78
CA ILE A 100 -1.73 28.53 -6.25
C ILE A 100 -2.31 29.58 -7.22
N GLN A 101 -3.18 29.17 -8.14
CA GLN A 101 -3.79 30.08 -9.13
C GLN A 101 -4.75 31.11 -8.54
N ARG A 102 -5.22 30.90 -7.30
CA ARG A 102 -6.09 31.84 -6.58
C ARG A 102 -5.31 32.87 -5.76
N ARG A 103 -4.00 32.68 -5.60
CA ARG A 103 -3.11 33.64 -4.92
C ARG A 103 -2.58 34.65 -5.91
#